data_AF-A0A410UNA0-F1
#
_entry.id   AF-A0A410UNA0-F1
#
_cell.length_a   1.000
_cell.length_b   1.000
_cell.length_c   1.000
_cell.angle_alpha   90.00
_cell.angle_beta   90.00
_cell.angle_gamma   90.00
#
_symmetry.space_group_name_H-M   'P 1'
#
loop_
_entity.id
_entity.type
_entity.pdbx_description
1 polymer ?
#
loop_
_entity_poly.entity_id
_entity_poly.type
_entity_poly.pdbx_seq_one_letter_code
_entity_poly.pdbx_strand_id
1 'polypeptide(L)'
;MKLIKLFFLGCLLAAGQAWAQDAGNASGNAYAPSHLAAAERVVYAMALPERFIIPTRQLLQNSLEKDPDNAPLMSSTMAPYLEKQYTAQHLKGYFASQFDQATCQQIAAFWEGPIGKKLVKTQVRMLTTGEAPPLEFTPKEKAIMKRFDATKAGQAFVGAMPQIEETFAEYMKNTQMRMREQFMINLDKKLRQEPPKPSA
;
A
#
# COMPACT_ATOMS: atom_id res chain seq x y z
N MET A 1 -38.92 -11.19 7.40
CA MET A 1 -39.06 -10.88 8.84
C MET A 1 -38.20 -11.88 9.59
N LYS A 2 -37.21 -11.60 10.43
CA LYS A 2 -36.70 -10.45 11.20
C LYS A 2 -35.21 -10.83 11.47
N LEU A 3 -34.21 -9.96 11.24
CA LEU A 3 -33.61 -9.04 12.25
C LEU A 3 -33.00 -9.84 13.44
N ILE A 4 -31.79 -9.63 13.96
CA ILE A 4 -30.96 -8.42 14.07
C ILE A 4 -29.66 -8.77 14.83
N LYS A 5 -28.55 -8.10 14.45
CA LYS A 5 -27.42 -7.53 15.21
C LYS A 5 -26.52 -8.42 16.11
N LEU A 6 -25.19 -8.42 15.90
CA LEU A 6 -24.17 -7.43 16.33
C LEU A 6 -23.94 -7.49 17.86
N PHE A 7 -22.71 -7.78 18.32
CA PHE A 7 -21.90 -6.92 19.20
C PHE A 7 -20.58 -7.61 19.64
N PHE A 8 -19.47 -6.86 19.41
CA PHE A 8 -18.32 -6.62 20.30
C PHE A 8 -17.43 -7.79 20.78
N LEU A 9 -16.15 -7.78 20.39
CA LEU A 9 -15.03 -7.11 21.10
C LEU A 9 -14.60 -7.91 22.34
N GLY A 10 -13.67 -8.85 22.14
CA GLY A 10 -12.87 -9.46 23.19
C GLY A 10 -11.40 -9.05 23.00
N CYS A 11 -11.01 -7.94 23.63
CA CYS A 11 -9.61 -7.64 23.86
C CYS A 11 -9.02 -8.72 24.77
N LEU A 12 -8.05 -9.49 24.26
CA LEU A 12 -7.08 -10.17 25.11
C LEU A 12 -5.68 -9.75 24.69
N LEU A 13 -5.04 -9.12 25.66
CA LEU A 13 -3.66 -8.68 25.73
C LEU A 13 -2.70 -9.79 25.29
N ALA A 14 -1.94 -9.52 24.23
CA ALA A 14 -0.59 -10.02 24.11
C ALA A 14 0.34 -8.80 24.21
N ALA A 15 1.06 -8.70 25.33
CA ALA A 15 2.22 -7.84 25.42
C ALA A 15 3.26 -8.38 24.42
N GLY A 16 3.35 -7.74 23.26
CA GLY A 16 4.49 -7.87 22.36
C GLY A 16 5.24 -6.55 22.38
N GLN A 17 6.40 -6.51 23.01
CA GLN A 17 7.41 -5.54 22.64
C GLN A 17 7.77 -5.72 21.15
N ALA A 18 8.37 -4.67 20.58
CA ALA A 18 8.69 -4.45 19.18
C ALA A 18 7.49 -3.80 18.44
N TRP A 19 7.59 -2.63 17.82
CA TRP A 19 8.74 -2.07 17.12
C TRP A 19 8.75 -0.55 17.27
N ALA A 20 9.65 -0.03 18.11
CA ALA A 20 10.30 1.24 17.86
C ALA A 20 11.55 0.95 17.04
N GLN A 21 11.34 0.56 15.78
CA GLN A 21 12.37 0.50 14.74
C GLN A 21 11.76 0.97 13.43
N ASP A 22 11.40 2.25 13.39
CA ASP A 22 11.55 3.04 12.16
C ASP A 22 13.05 3.21 11.91
N ALA A 23 13.68 2.15 11.42
CA ALA A 23 14.98 2.11 10.75
C ALA A 23 15.29 0.64 10.45
N GLY A 24 15.03 0.23 9.20
CA GLY A 24 15.70 -0.89 8.55
C GLY A 24 16.08 -2.10 9.41
N ASN A 25 15.11 -2.78 10.01
CA ASN A 25 15.37 -4.14 10.53
C ASN A 25 15.29 -5.12 9.36
N ALA A 26 16.33 -5.07 8.53
CA ALA A 26 16.76 -6.19 7.71
C ALA A 26 17.18 -7.30 8.67
N SER A 27 16.30 -8.27 8.88
CA SER A 27 16.70 -9.52 9.51
C SER A 27 17.69 -10.25 8.58
N GLY A 28 18.92 -10.41 9.03
CA GLY A 28 19.79 -11.54 8.69
C GLY A 28 20.54 -11.55 7.36
N ASN A 29 20.18 -10.76 6.35
CA ASN A 29 20.99 -10.58 5.13
C ASN A 29 20.82 -9.16 4.58
N ALA A 30 21.88 -8.36 4.59
CA ALA A 30 21.90 -7.10 3.84
C ALA A 30 21.88 -7.45 2.33
N TYR A 31 20.73 -7.29 1.68
CA TYR A 31 20.60 -7.54 0.25
C TYR A 31 21.53 -6.59 -0.54
N ALA A 32 22.12 -7.11 -1.62
CA ALA A 32 22.91 -6.30 -2.53
C ALA A 32 22.05 -5.14 -3.10
N PRO A 33 22.62 -3.95 -3.36
CA PRO A 33 21.88 -2.83 -3.92
C PRO A 33 21.15 -3.17 -5.23
N SER A 34 21.75 -4.02 -6.07
CA SER A 34 21.13 -4.50 -7.32
C SER A 34 19.89 -5.36 -7.09
N HIS A 35 19.86 -6.14 -6.00
CA HIS A 35 18.71 -6.96 -5.62
C HIS A 35 17.58 -6.08 -5.08
N LEU A 36 17.91 -5.12 -4.21
CA LEU A 36 16.93 -4.14 -3.74
C LEU A 36 16.34 -3.30 -4.88
N ALA A 37 17.15 -2.90 -5.86
CA ALA A 37 16.68 -2.19 -7.05
C ALA A 37 15.77 -3.07 -7.92
N ALA A 38 16.08 -4.35 -8.07
CA ALA A 38 15.21 -5.30 -8.78
C ALA A 38 13.87 -5.50 -8.05
N ALA A 39 13.88 -5.62 -6.72
CA ALA A 39 12.69 -5.73 -5.90
C ALA A 39 11.82 -4.46 -5.96
N GLU A 40 12.44 -3.28 -5.87
CA GLU A 40 11.77 -2.00 -6.02
C GLU A 40 11.13 -1.84 -7.41
N ARG A 41 11.80 -2.33 -8.47
CA ARG A 41 11.22 -2.37 -9.82
C ARG A 41 9.94 -3.20 -9.87
N VAL A 42 9.86 -4.33 -9.16
CA VAL A 42 8.61 -5.12 -9.06
C VAL A 42 7.49 -4.29 -8.42
N VAL A 43 7.80 -3.62 -7.31
CA VAL A 43 6.83 -2.77 -6.58
C VAL A 43 6.24 -1.70 -7.49
N TYR A 44 7.08 -1.03 -8.28
CA TYR A 44 6.64 -0.03 -9.26
C TYR A 44 5.91 -0.64 -10.47
N ALA A 45 6.39 -1.76 -11.01
CA ALA A 45 5.77 -2.43 -12.16
C ALA A 45 4.34 -2.88 -11.86
N MET A 46 4.08 -3.28 -10.61
CA MET A 46 2.75 -3.65 -10.12
C MET A 46 1.90 -2.45 -9.68
N ALA A 47 2.42 -1.22 -9.77
CA ALA A 47 1.78 0.01 -9.31
C ALA A 47 1.28 -0.07 -7.85
N LEU A 48 2.03 -0.75 -6.97
CA LEU A 48 1.66 -0.86 -5.56
C LEU A 48 1.62 0.51 -4.85
N PRO A 49 2.51 1.48 -5.15
CA PRO A 49 2.38 2.83 -4.60
C PRO A 49 1.06 3.51 -5.01
N GLU A 50 0.63 3.38 -6.27
CA GLU A 50 -0.63 3.96 -6.75
C GLU A 50 -1.84 3.37 -6.04
N ARG A 51 -1.80 2.07 -5.73
CA ARG A 51 -2.85 1.40 -4.94
C ARG A 51 -3.02 2.01 -3.55
N PHE A 52 -1.95 2.58 -2.98
CA PHE A 52 -1.99 3.31 -1.71
C PHE A 52 -2.39 4.78 -1.90
N ILE A 53 -1.77 5.46 -2.87
CA ILE A 53 -1.89 6.90 -3.05
C ILE A 53 -3.29 7.32 -3.50
N ILE A 54 -3.93 6.57 -4.41
CA ILE A 54 -5.23 6.96 -4.97
C ILE A 54 -6.32 7.02 -3.86
N PRO A 55 -6.54 5.97 -3.05
CA PRO A 55 -7.48 6.05 -1.93
C PRO A 55 -7.13 7.14 -0.92
N THR A 56 -5.84 7.36 -0.65
CA THR A 56 -5.39 8.39 0.30
C THR A 56 -5.70 9.80 -0.22
N ARG A 57 -5.55 10.05 -1.53
CA ARG A 57 -5.97 11.33 -2.14
C ARG A 57 -7.48 11.53 -2.08
N GLN A 58 -8.27 10.49 -2.34
CA GLN A 58 -9.72 10.57 -2.23
C GLN A 58 -10.17 10.86 -0.79
N LEU A 59 -9.52 10.22 0.19
CA LEU A 59 -9.76 10.50 1.60
C LEU A 59 -9.43 11.96 1.93
N LEU A 60 -8.27 12.45 1.50
CA LEU A 60 -7.89 13.85 1.69
C LEU A 60 -8.92 14.79 1.08
N GLN A 61 -9.33 14.57 -0.17
CA GLN A 61 -10.33 15.42 -0.83
C GLN A 61 -11.66 15.45 -0.07
N ASN A 62 -12.20 14.28 0.30
CA ASN A 62 -13.43 14.19 1.08
C ASN A 62 -13.32 14.92 2.43
N SER A 63 -12.14 14.88 3.03
CA SER A 63 -11.81 15.54 4.28
C SER A 63 -11.72 17.07 4.12
N LEU A 64 -11.12 17.56 3.04
CA LEU A 64 -11.05 19.00 2.71
C LEU A 64 -12.46 19.59 2.51
N GLU A 65 -13.38 18.83 1.93
CA GLU A 65 -14.76 19.25 1.69
C GLU A 65 -15.61 19.28 2.98
N LYS A 66 -15.34 18.38 3.94
CA LYS A 66 -16.15 18.22 5.16
C LYS A 66 -15.64 19.00 6.37
N ASP A 67 -14.34 19.27 6.45
CA ASP A 67 -13.71 19.96 7.57
C ASP A 67 -12.61 20.92 7.07
N PRO A 68 -13.00 22.08 6.49
CA PRO A 68 -12.06 23.03 5.92
C PRO A 68 -11.15 23.68 6.97
N ASP A 69 -11.54 23.72 8.25
CA ASP A 69 -10.73 24.33 9.31
C ASP A 69 -9.51 23.47 9.68
N ASN A 70 -9.60 22.16 9.49
CA ASN A 70 -8.50 21.21 9.68
C ASN A 70 -7.87 20.74 8.37
N ALA A 71 -8.32 21.25 7.22
CA ALA A 71 -7.78 20.93 5.90
C ALA A 71 -6.24 21.06 5.78
N PRO A 72 -5.59 22.15 6.27
CA PRO A 72 -4.13 22.26 6.23
C PRO A 72 -3.41 21.21 7.09
N LEU A 73 -3.98 20.90 8.25
CA LEU A 73 -3.47 19.90 9.18
C LEU A 73 -3.55 18.49 8.59
N MET A 74 -4.67 18.20 7.94
CA MET A 74 -4.92 16.91 7.29
C MET A 74 -4.03 16.73 6.07
N SER A 75 -3.87 17.78 5.26
CA SER A 75 -2.95 17.79 4.11
C SER A 75 -1.50 17.54 4.52
N SER A 76 -1.01 18.25 5.54
CA SER A 76 0.37 18.08 6.02
C SER A 76 0.62 16.69 6.64
N THR A 77 -0.39 16.11 7.30
CA THR A 77 -0.30 14.76 7.87
C THR A 77 -0.26 13.68 6.79
N MET A 78 -1.01 13.85 5.70
CA MET A 78 -1.10 12.86 4.62
C MET A 78 0.01 13.00 3.57
N ALA A 79 0.63 14.17 3.42
CA ALA A 79 1.58 14.48 2.36
C ALA A 79 2.73 13.45 2.19
N PRO A 80 3.41 12.98 3.25
CA PRO A 80 4.50 12.01 3.10
C PRO A 80 4.03 10.69 2.47
N TYR A 81 2.79 10.28 2.75
CA TYR A 81 2.21 9.03 2.27
C TYR A 81 1.68 9.13 0.83
N LEU A 82 1.63 10.34 0.27
CA LEU A 82 1.29 10.58 -1.13
C LEU A 82 2.51 10.47 -2.06
N GLU A 83 3.71 10.30 -1.51
CA GLU A 83 4.95 10.09 -2.26
C GLU A 83 5.14 8.61 -2.60
N LYS A 84 5.38 8.32 -3.88
CA LYS A 84 5.56 6.93 -4.33
C LYS A 84 6.80 6.29 -3.69
N GLN A 85 7.87 7.06 -3.52
CA GLN A 85 9.11 6.59 -2.94
C GLN A 85 8.92 6.06 -1.52
N TYR A 86 8.07 6.71 -0.72
CA TYR A 86 7.79 6.30 0.65
C TYR A 86 7.27 4.86 0.70
N THR A 87 6.22 4.56 -0.09
CA THR A 87 5.66 3.21 -0.15
C THR A 87 6.62 2.20 -0.78
N ALA A 88 7.36 2.60 -1.81
CA ALA A 88 8.33 1.72 -2.47
C ALA A 88 9.48 1.30 -1.53
N GLN A 89 9.98 2.23 -0.72
CA GLN A 89 11.04 1.95 0.26
C GLN A 89 10.61 0.93 1.31
N HIS A 90 9.36 0.96 1.77
CA HIS A 90 8.84 -0.02 2.72
C HIS A 90 8.66 -1.41 2.10
N LEU A 91 8.18 -1.48 0.85
CA LEU A 91 7.85 -2.77 0.22
C LEU A 91 9.05 -3.48 -0.41
N LYS A 92 10.09 -2.76 -0.83
CA LYS A 92 11.23 -3.39 -1.52
C LYS A 92 11.97 -4.44 -0.66
N GLY A 93 12.10 -4.19 0.64
CA GLY A 93 12.74 -5.14 1.56
C GLY A 93 11.96 -6.45 1.66
N TYR A 94 10.63 -6.36 1.69
CA TYR A 94 9.76 -7.53 1.64
C TYR A 94 9.95 -8.30 0.33
N PHE A 95 9.86 -7.66 -0.84
CA PHE A 95 10.06 -8.35 -2.11
C PHE A 95 11.45 -8.97 -2.26
N ALA A 96 12.51 -8.31 -1.75
CA ALA A 96 13.86 -8.88 -1.73
C ALA A 96 13.98 -10.11 -0.81
N SER A 97 13.17 -10.18 0.25
CA SER A 97 13.10 -11.37 1.13
C SER A 97 12.33 -12.55 0.53
N GLN A 98 11.37 -12.27 -0.36
CA GLN A 98 10.53 -13.31 -0.97
C GLN A 98 11.15 -13.90 -2.24
N PHE A 99 11.92 -13.11 -2.97
CA PHE A 99 12.42 -13.48 -4.30
C PHE A 99 13.89 -13.13 -4.45
N ASP A 100 14.65 -13.99 -5.11
CA ASP A 100 16.00 -13.63 -5.55
C ASP A 100 15.98 -12.53 -6.64
N GLN A 101 17.16 -11.96 -6.91
CA GLN A 101 17.28 -10.85 -7.87
C GLN A 101 16.77 -11.22 -9.27
N ALA A 102 17.08 -12.42 -9.78
CA ALA A 102 16.68 -12.84 -11.12
C ALA A 102 15.17 -13.04 -11.23
N THR A 103 14.55 -13.53 -10.16
CA THR A 103 13.11 -13.71 -10.02
C THR A 103 12.42 -12.35 -9.96
N CYS A 104 12.92 -11.39 -9.17
CA CYS A 104 12.42 -10.01 -9.19
C CYS A 104 12.47 -9.41 -10.61
N GLN A 105 13.58 -9.59 -11.34
CA GLN A 105 13.72 -9.06 -12.70
C GLN A 105 12.69 -9.66 -13.67
N GLN A 106 12.44 -10.98 -13.60
CA GLN A 106 11.44 -11.64 -14.44
C GLN A 106 10.02 -11.21 -14.11
N ILE A 107 9.68 -11.08 -12.82
CA ILE A 107 8.37 -10.59 -12.37
C ILE A 107 8.17 -9.15 -12.86
N ALA A 108 9.14 -8.28 -12.65
CA ALA A 108 9.06 -6.89 -13.10
C ALA A 108 8.87 -6.80 -14.62
N ALA A 109 9.63 -7.56 -15.41
CA ALA A 109 9.49 -7.57 -16.87
C ALA A 109 8.10 -8.05 -17.33
N PHE A 110 7.52 -9.04 -16.65
CA PHE A 110 6.14 -9.47 -16.93
C PHE A 110 5.13 -8.35 -16.65
N TRP A 111 5.26 -7.68 -15.50
CA TRP A 111 4.34 -6.61 -15.09
C TRP A 111 4.48 -5.32 -15.91
N GLU A 112 5.67 -5.02 -16.41
CA GLU A 112 5.90 -3.92 -17.36
C GLU A 112 5.45 -4.27 -18.79
N GLY A 113 5.18 -5.54 -19.05
CA GLY A 113 4.67 -6.05 -20.31
C GLY A 113 3.20 -5.67 -20.57
N PRO A 114 2.64 -6.09 -21.73
CA PRO A 114 1.27 -5.74 -22.12
C PRO A 114 0.22 -6.25 -21.12
N ILE A 115 0.44 -7.42 -20.51
CA ILE A 115 -0.47 -8.00 -19.51
C ILE A 115 -0.50 -7.15 -18.24
N GLY A 116 0.67 -6.94 -17.63
CA GLY A 116 0.74 -6.21 -16.37
C GLY A 116 0.29 -4.76 -16.51
N LYS A 117 0.65 -4.08 -17.62
CA LYS A 117 0.12 -2.74 -17.92
C LYS A 117 -1.40 -2.71 -17.99
N LYS A 118 -2.03 -3.74 -18.59
CA LYS A 118 -3.49 -3.84 -18.67
C LYS A 118 -4.10 -4.05 -17.29
N LEU A 119 -3.53 -4.96 -16.50
CA LEU A 119 -3.95 -5.22 -15.11
C LEU A 119 -3.85 -3.95 -14.25
N VAL A 120 -2.70 -3.28 -14.27
CA VAL A 120 -2.44 -2.03 -13.56
C VAL A 120 -3.42 -0.95 -14.00
N LYS A 121 -3.64 -0.77 -15.31
CA LYS A 121 -4.59 0.24 -15.81
C LYS A 121 -6.01 -0.04 -15.33
N THR A 122 -6.45 -1.29 -15.36
CA THR A 122 -7.78 -1.70 -14.86
C THR A 122 -7.90 -1.43 -13.36
N GLN A 123 -6.89 -1.79 -12.57
CA GLN A 123 -6.89 -1.57 -11.13
C GLN A 123 -6.88 -0.08 -10.78
N VAL A 124 -6.01 0.71 -11.42
CA VAL A 124 -5.97 2.17 -11.23
C VAL A 124 -7.31 2.79 -11.59
N ARG A 125 -7.93 2.38 -12.72
CA ARG A 125 -9.26 2.88 -13.09
C ARG A 125 -10.29 2.57 -12.02
N MET A 126 -10.37 1.32 -11.56
CA MET A 126 -11.26 0.91 -10.49
C MET A 126 -11.07 1.74 -9.21
N LEU A 127 -9.82 2.00 -8.82
CA LEU A 127 -9.53 2.84 -7.65
C LEU A 127 -9.94 4.30 -7.86
N THR A 128 -9.77 4.85 -9.06
CA THR A 128 -10.10 6.25 -9.34
C THR A 128 -11.59 6.52 -9.56
N THR A 129 -12.31 5.61 -10.23
CA THR A 129 -13.69 5.85 -10.67
C THR A 129 -14.72 4.91 -10.04
N GLY A 130 -14.28 3.88 -9.31
CA GLY A 130 -15.16 2.80 -8.83
C GLY A 130 -15.55 1.79 -9.91
N GLU A 131 -15.12 1.97 -11.16
CA GLU A 131 -15.46 1.09 -12.28
C GLU A 131 -14.29 0.18 -12.67
N ALA A 132 -14.53 -1.13 -12.71
CA ALA A 132 -13.58 -2.08 -13.28
C ALA A 132 -13.96 -2.36 -14.75
N PRO A 133 -13.23 -1.83 -15.75
CA PRO A 133 -13.48 -2.20 -17.14
C PRO A 133 -13.28 -3.72 -17.32
N PRO A 134 -14.01 -4.36 -18.25
CA PRO A 134 -13.82 -5.78 -18.55
C PRO A 134 -12.37 -6.07 -18.88
N LEU A 135 -11.79 -7.03 -18.15
CA LEU A 135 -10.42 -7.45 -18.36
C LEU A 135 -10.38 -8.57 -19.40
N GLU A 136 -10.38 -8.19 -20.67
CA GLU A 136 -10.32 -9.14 -21.78
C GLU A 136 -8.89 -9.31 -22.29
N PHE A 137 -8.43 -10.54 -22.41
CA PHE A 137 -7.12 -10.86 -22.96
C PHE A 137 -7.23 -11.53 -24.33
N THR A 138 -6.45 -11.03 -25.28
CA THR A 138 -6.26 -11.64 -26.60
C THR A 138 -5.61 -13.03 -26.47
N PRO A 139 -5.71 -13.89 -27.50
CA PRO A 139 -5.00 -15.18 -27.51
C PRO A 139 -3.48 -15.04 -27.28
N LYS A 140 -2.85 -14.00 -27.86
CA LYS A 140 -1.43 -13.70 -27.66
C LYS A 140 -1.12 -13.35 -26.21
N GLU A 141 -1.97 -12.54 -25.59
CA GLU A 141 -1.84 -12.15 -24.19
C GLU A 141 -1.98 -13.35 -23.24
N LYS A 142 -2.98 -14.20 -23.46
CA LYS A 142 -3.16 -15.46 -22.70
C LYS A 142 -1.96 -16.39 -22.84
N ALA A 143 -1.37 -16.47 -24.03
CA ALA A 143 -0.15 -17.26 -24.25
C ALA A 143 1.05 -16.71 -23.48
N ILE A 144 1.19 -15.38 -23.35
CA ILE A 144 2.24 -14.74 -22.53
C ILE A 144 2.04 -15.08 -21.06
N MET A 145 0.82 -14.96 -20.54
CA MET A 145 0.49 -15.36 -19.16
C MET A 145 0.87 -16.81 -18.90
N LYS A 146 0.39 -17.73 -19.72
CA LYS A 146 0.68 -19.16 -19.59
C LYS A 146 2.19 -19.47 -19.60
N ARG A 147 2.96 -18.77 -20.44
CA ARG A 147 4.42 -18.93 -20.47
C ARG A 147 5.08 -18.45 -19.19
N PHE A 148 4.65 -17.29 -18.67
CA PHE A 148 5.15 -16.78 -17.41
C PHE A 148 4.81 -17.72 -16.24
N ASP A 149 3.56 -18.19 -16.16
CA ASP A 149 3.08 -19.12 -15.12
C ASP A 149 3.84 -20.45 -15.12
N ALA A 150 4.40 -20.85 -16.28
CA ALA A 150 5.23 -22.05 -16.40
C ALA A 150 6.70 -21.83 -15.96
N THR A 151 7.13 -20.59 -15.74
CA THR A 151 8.49 -20.30 -15.24
C THR A 151 8.57 -20.49 -13.73
N LYS A 152 9.78 -20.76 -13.22
CA LYS A 152 10.02 -20.77 -11.76
C LYS A 152 9.63 -19.45 -11.09
N ALA A 153 9.89 -18.32 -11.77
CA ALA A 153 9.52 -17.00 -11.27
C ALA A 153 8.01 -16.80 -11.18
N GLY A 154 7.26 -17.21 -12.21
CA GLY A 154 5.80 -17.16 -12.21
C GLY A 154 5.19 -18.06 -11.13
N GLN A 155 5.70 -19.28 -10.97
CA GLN A 155 5.24 -20.20 -9.92
C GLN A 155 5.52 -19.66 -8.51
N ALA A 156 6.73 -19.16 -8.26
CA ALA A 156 7.09 -18.54 -6.99
C ALA A 156 6.22 -17.32 -6.70
N PHE A 157 5.99 -16.47 -7.70
CA PHE A 157 5.15 -15.29 -7.57
C PHE A 157 3.70 -15.65 -7.25
N VAL A 158 3.09 -16.57 -8.01
CA VAL A 158 1.70 -17.04 -7.76
C VAL A 158 1.57 -17.66 -6.37
N GLY A 159 2.55 -18.46 -5.93
CA GLY A 159 2.55 -19.04 -4.59
C GLY A 159 2.65 -17.99 -3.47
N ALA A 160 3.36 -16.89 -3.71
CA ALA A 160 3.55 -15.81 -2.74
C ALA A 160 2.40 -14.77 -2.75
N MET A 161 1.53 -14.76 -3.76
CA MET A 161 0.46 -13.76 -3.90
C MET A 161 -0.41 -13.57 -2.65
N PRO A 162 -0.88 -14.63 -1.95
CA PRO A 162 -1.67 -14.45 -0.74
C PRO A 162 -0.92 -13.66 0.35
N GLN A 163 0.37 -13.97 0.55
CA GLN A 163 1.19 -13.26 1.54
C GLN A 163 1.49 -11.83 1.11
N ILE A 164 1.70 -11.60 -0.20
CA ILE A 164 1.87 -10.25 -0.76
C ILE A 164 0.62 -9.40 -0.48
N GLU A 165 -0.57 -9.96 -0.68
CA GLU A 165 -1.84 -9.28 -0.43
C GLU A 165 -2.06 -8.99 1.05
N GLU A 166 -1.78 -9.96 1.93
CA GLU A 166 -1.86 -9.77 3.39
C GLU A 166 -0.89 -8.69 3.87
N THR A 167 0.38 -8.78 3.45
CA THR A 167 1.43 -7.80 3.81
C THR A 167 1.05 -6.40 3.33
N PHE A 168 0.49 -6.29 2.13
CA PHE A 168 0.02 -5.01 1.61
C PHE A 168 -1.18 -4.48 2.40
N ALA A 169 -2.15 -5.32 2.74
CA ALA A 169 -3.31 -4.93 3.54
C ALA A 169 -2.90 -4.48 4.95
N GLU A 170 -1.96 -5.18 5.59
CA GLU A 170 -1.38 -4.80 6.87
C GLU A 170 -0.64 -3.45 6.77
N TYR A 171 0.20 -3.28 5.74
CA TYR A 171 0.87 -2.01 5.48
C TYR A 171 -0.13 -0.84 5.32
N MET A 172 -1.22 -1.03 4.56
CA MET A 172 -2.29 -0.04 4.41
C MET A 172 -2.90 0.32 5.77
N LYS A 173 -3.27 -0.69 6.57
CA LYS A 173 -3.88 -0.50 7.89
C LYS A 173 -2.95 0.24 8.85
N ASN A 174 -1.69 -0.20 8.95
CA ASN A 174 -0.71 0.40 9.86
C ASN A 174 -0.41 1.85 9.45
N THR A 175 -0.37 2.12 8.15
CA THR A 175 -0.17 3.48 7.65
C THR A 175 -1.38 4.38 7.93
N GLN A 176 -2.61 3.87 7.81
CA GLN A 176 -3.80 4.61 8.24
C GLN A 176 -3.80 4.94 9.73
N MET A 177 -3.37 4.00 10.58
CA MET A 177 -3.24 4.24 12.02
C MET A 177 -2.21 5.33 12.32
N ARG A 178 -1.02 5.28 11.70
CA ARG A 178 0.02 6.31 11.85
C ARG A 178 -0.45 7.68 11.38
N MET A 179 -1.16 7.76 10.24
CA MET A 179 -1.77 9.00 9.78
C MET A 179 -2.75 9.57 10.82
N ARG A 180 -3.60 8.72 11.41
CA ARG A 180 -4.57 9.14 12.42
C ARG A 180 -3.88 9.64 13.70
N GLU A 181 -2.90 8.90 14.19
CA GLU A 181 -2.15 9.27 15.39
C GLU A 181 -1.43 10.61 15.21
N GLN A 182 -0.74 10.78 14.07
CA GLN A 182 -0.05 12.02 13.76
C GLN A 182 -1.02 13.21 13.63
N PHE A 183 -2.19 12.99 13.03
CA PHE A 183 -3.24 14.01 12.96
C PHE A 183 -3.70 14.42 14.36
N MET A 184 -4.01 13.47 15.24
CA MET A 184 -4.46 13.76 16.61
C MET A 184 -3.40 14.50 17.42
N ILE A 185 -2.13 14.11 17.30
CA ILE A 185 -1.01 14.80 17.94
C ILE A 185 -0.92 16.25 17.45
N ASN A 186 -1.04 16.49 16.15
CA ASN A 186 -0.95 17.83 15.60
C ASN A 186 -2.20 18.68 15.91
N LEU A 187 -3.37 18.05 16.02
CA LEU A 187 -4.62 18.71 16.41
C LEU A 187 -4.55 19.18 17.86
N ASP A 188 -4.10 18.32 18.78
CA ASP A 188 -3.90 18.68 20.19
C ASP A 188 -2.90 19.85 20.33
N LYS A 189 -1.81 19.85 19.56
CA LYS A 189 -0.87 20.98 19.51
C LYS A 189 -1.53 22.28 19.04
N LYS A 190 -2.34 22.23 17.97
CA LYS A 190 -3.10 23.39 17.47
C LYS A 190 -4.04 23.94 18.55
N LEU A 191 -4.83 23.07 19.19
CA LEU A 191 -5.79 23.45 20.23
C LEU A 191 -5.13 24.06 21.47
N ARG A 192 -3.92 23.62 21.84
CA ARG A 192 -3.16 24.22 22.96
C ARG A 192 -2.53 25.58 22.63
N GLN A 193 -2.37 25.91 21.34
CA GLN A 193 -1.80 27.17 20.87
C GLN A 193 -2.87 28.23 20.58
N GLU A 194 -4.13 27.83 20.41
CA GLU A 194 -5.24 28.76 20.27
C GLU A 194 -5.59 29.40 21.63
N PRO A 195 -5.65 30.75 21.74
CA PRO A 195 -6.13 31.39 22.95
C PRO A 195 -7.57 30.96 23.24
N PRO A 196 -7.99 30.88 24.52
CA PRO A 196 -9.33 30.44 24.87
C PRO A 196 -10.36 31.33 24.15
N LYS A 197 -11.30 30.70 23.44
CA LYS A 197 -12.44 31.41 22.85
C LYS A 197 -13.15 32.19 23.97
N PRO A 198 -13.40 33.49 23.82
CA PRO A 198 -14.15 34.24 24.82
C PRO A 198 -15.51 33.56 25.01
N SER A 199 -15.82 33.21 26.25
CA SER A 199 -17.12 32.65 26.62
C SER A 199 -18.19 33.69 26.30
N ALA A 200 -19.17 33.30 25.48
CA ALA A 200 -20.37 34.09 25.20
C ALA A 200 -21.28 34.16 26.42
#